data_AF-A0A6P7F2U5-F1
#
_entry.id   AF-A0A6P7F2U5-F1
#
_cell.length_a   1.000
_cell.length_b   1.000
_cell.length_c   1.000
_cell.angle_alpha   90.00
_cell.angle_beta   90.00
_cell.angle_gamma   90.00
#
_symmetry.space_group_name_H-M   'P 1'
#
loop_
_entity.id
_entity.type
_entity.pdbx_description
1 polymer ?
#
loop_
_entity_poly.entity_id
_entity_poly.type
_entity_poly.pdbx_seq_one_letter_code
_entity_poly.pdbx_strand_id
1 'polypeptide(L)'
;MMVSLLLPLLFVAHTVIATEDSLKVAFQWKVIDFQYPTSNARWEASTSRQFIPENNVPLGLEVYGDRIFITLPRWKEGVGASLAYINTTDPLDSPILRPYPNWEAHNQRKEVPELVSAFRTKVDSCGQLWVLDTGFSDLYGRNPKQIVLPRIVIYDLKTDKLVRVFPIPDEQFNKDDSFFSNIVIEEDGCDNSIAYLADLGKPSLVVYDFKQNRSWIVTHHYFNIDPAAGSMNVSGVTYQGSDGLYGLALSEKNEEGFSTLYFHPKTSFNEFTVSTKVLRNETALQNASAVFEEFKLLGSRGPKAQSGVSFLDKKTGVLFYSLVNLNAVACWRTSLQNYTIQSQGRIFMSNELMVSPNDIKVDQNDTLWVLSNKLPVFLHKFLDYKEYNFRILKSSVKEAIAGTACDSKIKYNHTIMMNITGNSRGVNMTGSTGAMSLNMMYITIGALLLLLSSR
;
A
#
# COMPACT_ATOMS: atom_id res chain seq x y z
N MET A 1 64.56 -30.51 18.69
CA MET A 1 64.16 -30.06 17.34
C MET A 1 62.66 -30.24 17.21
N MET A 2 61.96 -29.12 17.00
CA MET A 2 60.49 -29.02 17.03
C MET A 2 59.84 -29.89 15.93
N VAL A 3 58.84 -30.68 16.33
CA VAL A 3 57.93 -31.36 15.41
C VAL A 3 56.84 -30.36 15.03
N SER A 4 56.83 -29.97 13.76
CA SER A 4 55.84 -29.03 13.21
C SER A 4 54.54 -29.80 12.88
N LEU A 5 53.48 -29.58 13.66
CA LEU A 5 52.14 -30.08 13.37
C LEU A 5 51.47 -29.17 12.32
N LEU A 6 51.29 -29.68 11.11
CA LEU A 6 50.46 -29.08 10.08
C LEU A 6 48.98 -29.40 10.37
N LEU A 7 48.21 -28.40 10.84
CA LEU A 7 46.75 -28.46 10.89
C LEU A 7 46.17 -28.24 9.48
N PRO A 8 45.21 -29.06 9.01
CA PRO A 8 44.51 -28.77 7.77
C PRO A 8 43.47 -27.67 8.03
N LEU A 9 43.61 -26.52 7.34
CA LEU A 9 42.56 -25.51 7.29
C LEU A 9 41.35 -26.08 6.52
N LEU A 10 40.26 -26.40 7.23
CA LEU A 10 38.96 -26.60 6.61
C LEU A 10 38.46 -25.24 6.09
N PHE A 11 38.52 -25.03 4.77
CA PHE A 11 37.78 -23.97 4.10
C PHE A 11 36.29 -24.31 4.15
N VAL A 12 35.55 -23.73 5.10
CA VAL A 12 34.09 -23.69 5.05
C VAL A 12 33.70 -22.69 3.98
N ALA A 13 33.44 -23.17 2.76
CA ALA A 13 32.82 -22.39 1.71
C ALA A 13 31.45 -21.92 2.21
N HIS A 14 31.36 -20.67 2.65
CA HIS A 14 30.08 -20.01 2.86
C HIS A 14 29.50 -19.78 1.48
N THR A 15 28.66 -20.71 1.02
CA THR A 15 27.75 -20.44 -0.09
C THR A 15 26.84 -19.32 0.41
N VAL A 16 27.18 -18.08 0.07
CA VAL A 16 26.22 -16.97 0.12
C VAL A 16 25.15 -17.36 -0.88
N ILE A 17 24.05 -17.93 -0.39
CA ILE A 17 22.82 -18.02 -1.14
C ILE A 17 22.42 -16.58 -1.37
N ALA A 18 22.73 -16.05 -2.56
CA ALA A 18 22.14 -14.80 -3.01
C ALA A 18 20.62 -15.03 -2.97
N THR A 19 19.95 -14.39 -2.01
CA THR A 19 18.50 -14.33 -2.02
C THR A 19 18.14 -13.58 -3.29
N GLU A 20 17.58 -14.28 -4.27
CA GLU A 20 17.05 -13.61 -5.45
C GLU A 20 16.04 -12.57 -4.98
N ASP A 21 16.26 -11.31 -5.37
CA ASP A 21 15.41 -10.20 -4.95
C ASP A 21 13.95 -10.51 -5.33
N SER A 22 13.08 -10.54 -4.32
CA SER A 22 11.68 -10.93 -4.48
C SER A 22 10.88 -9.95 -5.34
N LEU A 23 11.35 -8.71 -5.53
CA LEU A 23 10.79 -7.68 -6.41
C LEU A 23 11.85 -7.18 -7.37
N LYS A 24 11.51 -7.11 -8.66
CA LYS A 24 12.40 -6.66 -9.74
C LYS A 24 11.89 -5.36 -10.34
N VAL A 25 12.80 -4.46 -10.72
CA VAL A 25 12.43 -3.21 -11.41
C VAL A 25 11.84 -3.54 -12.78
N ALA A 26 10.59 -3.13 -13.00
CA ALA A 26 9.91 -3.24 -14.29
C ALA A 26 10.06 -1.95 -15.09
N PHE A 27 9.89 -0.80 -14.44
CA PHE A 27 10.04 0.52 -15.05
C PHE A 27 10.70 1.48 -14.08
N GLN A 28 11.44 2.45 -14.60
CA GLN A 28 12.09 3.47 -13.79
C GLN A 28 12.28 4.75 -14.57
N TRP A 29 12.26 5.88 -13.86
CA TRP A 29 12.42 7.22 -14.43
C TRP A 29 13.31 8.08 -13.56
N LYS A 30 14.20 8.83 -14.21
CA LYS A 30 14.88 9.96 -13.56
C LYS A 30 13.95 11.16 -13.44
N VAL A 31 13.26 11.43 -14.55
CA VAL A 31 12.25 12.48 -14.70
C VAL A 31 11.12 11.95 -15.59
N ILE A 32 9.91 12.44 -15.38
CA ILE A 32 8.75 12.06 -16.20
C ILE A 32 8.69 12.92 -17.46
N ASP A 33 8.27 12.30 -18.57
CA ASP A 33 7.92 12.98 -19.81
C ASP A 33 6.62 12.40 -20.39
N PHE A 34 5.95 13.18 -21.23
CA PHE A 34 4.66 12.81 -21.83
C PHE A 34 4.71 12.77 -23.35
N GLN A 35 3.83 11.96 -23.93
CA GLN A 35 3.61 11.92 -25.36
C GLN A 35 2.77 13.13 -25.80
N TYR A 36 3.44 14.22 -26.15
CA TYR A 36 2.81 15.37 -26.79
C TYR A 36 2.48 15.08 -28.25
N PRO A 37 1.45 15.73 -28.83
CA PRO A 37 1.08 15.53 -30.24
C PRO A 37 2.20 15.89 -31.22
N THR A 38 3.00 16.91 -30.87
CA THR A 38 4.17 17.35 -31.66
C THR A 38 5.29 17.82 -30.74
N SER A 39 6.51 17.84 -31.25
CA SER A 39 7.66 18.43 -30.56
C SER A 39 7.45 19.93 -30.25
N ASN A 40 6.76 20.65 -31.14
CA ASN A 40 6.42 22.06 -30.91
C ASN A 40 5.43 22.22 -29.75
N ALA A 41 4.41 21.38 -29.65
CA ALA A 41 3.47 21.41 -28.51
C ALA A 41 4.17 21.11 -27.18
N ARG A 42 5.12 20.16 -27.16
CA ARG A 42 5.96 19.91 -25.97
C ARG A 42 6.81 21.14 -25.63
N TRP A 43 7.44 21.75 -26.63
CA TRP A 43 8.27 22.95 -26.44
C TRP A 43 7.46 24.13 -25.91
N GLU A 44 6.28 24.39 -26.46
CA GLU A 44 5.34 25.42 -25.99
C GLU A 44 4.88 25.16 -24.56
N ALA A 45 4.56 23.90 -24.21
CA ALA A 45 4.18 23.53 -22.85
C ALA A 45 5.33 23.80 -21.86
N SER A 46 6.58 23.50 -22.24
CA SER A 46 7.76 23.79 -21.43
C SER A 46 8.03 25.30 -21.29
N THR A 47 8.01 26.07 -22.39
CA THR A 47 8.30 27.52 -22.35
C THR A 47 7.20 28.31 -21.63
N SER A 48 5.94 27.86 -21.74
CA SER A 48 4.80 28.43 -21.01
C SER A 48 4.66 27.92 -19.57
N ARG A 49 5.58 27.07 -19.09
CA ARG A 49 5.57 26.44 -17.76
C ARG A 49 4.35 25.55 -17.47
N GLN A 50 3.55 25.21 -18.48
CA GLN A 50 2.49 24.19 -18.36
C GLN A 50 3.06 22.79 -18.18
N PHE A 51 4.34 22.60 -18.54
CA PHE A 51 5.09 21.38 -18.29
C PHE A 51 6.46 21.68 -17.70
N ILE A 52 6.67 21.28 -16.45
CA ILE A 52 7.93 21.35 -15.73
C ILE A 52 8.28 19.90 -15.34
N PRO A 53 9.17 19.22 -16.07
CA PRO A 53 9.47 17.80 -15.87
C PRO A 53 9.73 17.42 -14.39
N GLU A 54 10.45 18.28 -13.66
CA GLU A 54 10.84 18.11 -12.27
C GLU A 54 9.66 18.11 -11.27
N ASN A 55 8.51 18.64 -11.67
CA ASN A 55 7.32 18.71 -10.82
C ASN A 55 6.36 17.53 -11.02
N ASN A 56 6.65 16.63 -11.95
CA ASN A 56 5.80 15.48 -12.29
C ASN A 56 6.26 14.24 -11.51
N VAL A 57 5.65 14.02 -10.34
CA VAL A 57 5.94 12.87 -9.48
C VAL A 57 4.81 11.84 -9.57
N PRO A 58 5.09 10.60 -10.03
CA PRO A 58 4.10 9.54 -10.03
C PRO A 58 3.80 9.07 -8.60
N LEU A 59 2.53 8.87 -8.28
CA LEU A 59 2.07 8.51 -6.94
C LEU A 59 1.31 7.18 -6.90
N GLY A 60 0.30 7.03 -7.75
CA GLY A 60 -0.60 5.89 -7.80
C GLY A 60 -0.40 5.05 -9.04
N LEU A 61 -0.72 3.76 -8.91
CA LEU A 61 -0.66 2.80 -10.01
C LEU A 61 -1.95 1.97 -10.06
N GLU A 62 -2.39 1.60 -11.25
CA GLU A 62 -3.42 0.59 -11.46
C GLU A 62 -3.16 -0.17 -12.75
N VAL A 63 -3.38 -1.48 -12.75
CA VAL A 63 -3.04 -2.35 -13.89
C VAL A 63 -4.30 -3.00 -14.44
N TYR A 64 -4.53 -2.83 -15.74
CA TYR A 64 -5.65 -3.48 -16.43
C TYR A 64 -5.27 -3.87 -17.86
N GLY A 65 -5.32 -5.17 -18.14
CA GLY A 65 -4.83 -5.73 -19.39
C GLY A 65 -3.35 -5.44 -19.58
N ASP A 66 -3.00 -4.80 -20.69
CA ASP A 66 -1.65 -4.37 -21.01
C ASP A 66 -1.33 -2.94 -20.52
N ARG A 67 -2.28 -2.20 -19.94
CA ARG A 67 -2.08 -0.82 -19.50
C ARG A 67 -1.76 -0.73 -18.01
N ILE A 68 -0.78 0.11 -17.69
CA ILE A 68 -0.46 0.55 -16.33
C ILE A 68 -0.80 2.04 -16.24
N PHE A 69 -1.88 2.35 -15.55
CA PHE A 69 -2.28 3.72 -15.24
C PHE A 69 -1.43 4.27 -14.12
N ILE A 70 -1.03 5.53 -14.24
CA ILE A 70 -0.15 6.23 -13.32
C ILE A 70 -0.79 7.58 -12.99
N THR A 71 -0.98 7.86 -11.71
CA THR A 71 -1.43 9.18 -11.24
C THR A 71 -0.25 10.10 -10.97
N LEU A 72 -0.39 11.36 -11.37
CA LEU A 72 0.55 12.45 -11.13
C LEU A 72 -0.25 13.62 -10.53
N PRO A 73 -0.43 13.65 -9.20
CA PRO A 73 -1.19 14.71 -8.55
C PRO A 73 -0.58 16.08 -8.83
N ARG A 74 -1.41 17.12 -8.95
CA ARG A 74 -0.96 18.50 -9.21
C ARG A 74 -0.44 19.17 -7.95
N TRP A 75 0.60 18.61 -7.36
CA TRP A 75 1.25 19.14 -6.16
C TRP A 75 2.05 20.42 -6.40
N LYS A 76 2.65 20.56 -7.58
CA LYS A 76 3.36 21.77 -8.00
C LYS A 76 2.90 22.16 -9.41
N GLU A 77 3.15 23.39 -9.81
CA GLU A 77 2.89 23.90 -11.16
C GLU A 77 3.60 23.05 -12.23
N GLY A 78 3.08 23.05 -13.46
CA GLY A 78 3.72 22.37 -14.58
C GLY A 78 3.55 20.85 -14.61
N VAL A 79 2.56 20.29 -13.90
CA VAL A 79 2.14 18.90 -14.12
C VAL A 79 1.38 18.82 -15.44
N GLY A 80 1.89 18.05 -16.41
CA GLY A 80 1.31 18.00 -17.75
C GLY A 80 -0.07 17.35 -17.75
N ALA A 81 -0.09 16.03 -17.56
CA ALA A 81 -1.30 15.24 -17.35
C ALA A 81 -1.31 14.66 -15.94
N SER A 82 -2.46 14.66 -15.28
CA SER A 82 -2.57 14.13 -13.92
C SER A 82 -2.88 12.63 -13.86
N LEU A 83 -3.32 12.07 -14.99
CA LEU A 83 -3.55 10.65 -15.18
C LEU A 83 -3.00 10.28 -16.55
N ALA A 84 -2.17 9.27 -16.58
CA ALA A 84 -1.54 8.78 -17.79
C ALA A 84 -1.38 7.26 -17.72
N TYR A 85 -0.93 6.66 -18.80
CA TYR A 85 -0.60 5.23 -18.82
C TYR A 85 0.66 4.96 -19.63
N ILE A 86 1.25 3.81 -19.32
CA ILE A 86 2.23 3.11 -20.14
C ILE A 86 1.70 1.71 -20.44
N ASN A 87 2.30 1.01 -21.38
CA ASN A 87 1.98 -0.38 -21.64
C ASN A 87 3.01 -1.30 -20.96
N THR A 88 2.59 -2.48 -20.54
CA THR A 88 3.46 -3.51 -19.94
C THR A 88 4.57 -3.99 -20.89
N THR A 89 4.38 -3.75 -22.19
CA THR A 89 5.33 -4.05 -23.28
C THR A 89 6.24 -2.88 -23.66
N ASP A 90 6.03 -1.68 -23.09
CA ASP A 90 6.92 -0.55 -23.35
C ASP A 90 8.35 -0.87 -22.85
N PRO A 91 9.39 -0.19 -23.37
CA PRO A 91 10.76 -0.38 -22.91
C PRO A 91 10.87 -0.21 -21.38
N LEU A 92 11.61 -1.13 -20.74
CA LEU A 92 11.75 -1.17 -19.27
C LEU A 92 12.46 0.08 -18.70
N ASP A 93 13.18 0.83 -19.54
CA ASP A 93 13.88 2.04 -19.11
C ASP A 93 13.16 3.31 -19.57
N SER A 94 12.55 4.02 -18.61
CA SER A 94 11.95 5.35 -18.76
C SER A 94 10.95 5.53 -19.92
N PRO A 95 9.88 4.71 -20.03
CA PRO A 95 8.88 4.87 -21.08
C PRO A 95 8.14 6.21 -20.98
N ILE A 96 7.78 6.79 -22.13
CA ILE A 96 7.04 8.06 -22.20
C ILE A 96 5.58 7.82 -21.82
N LEU A 97 5.04 8.66 -20.93
CA LEU A 97 3.66 8.52 -20.44
C LEU A 97 2.66 9.06 -21.46
N ARG A 98 1.56 8.34 -21.66
CA ARG A 98 0.45 8.75 -22.54
C ARG A 98 -0.70 9.30 -21.69
N PRO A 99 -1.09 10.57 -21.83
CA PRO A 99 -2.21 11.13 -21.07
C PRO A 99 -3.50 10.34 -21.28
N TYR A 100 -4.22 10.10 -20.19
CA TYR A 100 -5.47 9.34 -20.20
C TYR A 100 -6.66 10.20 -19.74
N PRO A 101 -7.84 10.07 -20.38
CA PRO A 101 -8.07 9.36 -21.65
C PRO A 101 -7.42 10.06 -22.85
N ASN A 102 -7.17 11.37 -22.74
CA ASN A 102 -6.52 12.19 -23.75
C ASN A 102 -6.11 13.55 -23.12
N TRP A 103 -5.41 14.40 -23.86
CA TRP A 103 -4.99 15.73 -23.39
C TRP A 103 -6.14 16.67 -22.99
N GLU A 104 -7.31 16.54 -23.62
CA GLU A 104 -8.44 17.45 -23.39
C GLU A 104 -9.07 17.25 -21.99
N ALA A 105 -9.01 16.02 -21.46
CA ALA A 105 -9.44 15.74 -20.09
C ALA A 105 -8.60 16.51 -19.03
N HIS A 106 -7.36 16.86 -19.35
CA HIS A 106 -6.42 17.57 -18.45
C HIS A 106 -6.45 19.09 -18.64
N ASN A 107 -7.29 19.62 -19.53
CA ASN A 107 -7.32 21.04 -19.88
C ASN A 107 -7.88 21.92 -18.75
N GLN A 108 -6.98 22.54 -17.99
CA GLN A 108 -7.32 23.42 -16.85
C GLN A 108 -7.87 24.80 -17.25
N ARG A 109 -7.98 25.11 -18.55
CA ARG A 109 -8.52 26.41 -19.02
C ARG A 109 -10.04 26.42 -19.11
N LYS A 110 -10.67 25.25 -18.99
CA LYS A 110 -12.13 25.14 -18.90
C LYS A 110 -12.62 25.65 -17.57
N GLU A 111 -13.85 26.16 -17.55
CA GLU A 111 -14.53 26.56 -16.31
C GLU A 111 -14.64 25.39 -15.33
N VAL A 112 -14.98 24.20 -15.83
CA VAL A 112 -14.95 22.94 -15.07
C VAL A 112 -14.13 21.91 -15.86
N PRO A 113 -12.86 21.67 -15.48
CA PRO A 113 -12.05 20.62 -16.08
C PRO A 113 -12.62 19.23 -15.80
N GLU A 114 -12.44 18.29 -16.73
CA GLU A 114 -12.89 16.89 -16.58
C GLU A 114 -12.09 16.16 -15.51
N LEU A 115 -10.77 16.40 -15.47
CA LEU A 115 -9.88 15.88 -14.44
C LEU A 115 -8.88 16.97 -14.03
N VAL A 116 -8.75 17.19 -12.72
CA VAL A 116 -7.81 18.18 -12.18
C VAL A 116 -6.57 17.47 -11.65
N SER A 117 -6.70 16.73 -10.55
CA SER A 117 -5.58 16.10 -9.85
C SER A 117 -5.95 14.69 -9.39
N ALA A 118 -5.76 13.71 -10.27
CA ALA A 118 -5.91 12.31 -9.93
C ALA A 118 -4.90 11.91 -8.85
N PHE A 119 -5.39 11.32 -7.77
CA PHE A 119 -4.57 10.92 -6.62
C PHE A 119 -4.45 9.40 -6.52
N ARG A 120 -5.59 8.70 -6.46
CA ARG A 120 -5.66 7.24 -6.45
C ARG A 120 -6.63 6.72 -7.48
N THR A 121 -6.36 5.49 -7.91
CA THR A 121 -7.18 4.78 -8.88
C THR A 121 -7.50 3.38 -8.39
N LYS A 122 -8.66 2.88 -8.81
CA LYS A 122 -9.05 1.49 -8.70
C LYS A 122 -9.78 1.05 -9.96
N VAL A 123 -9.41 -0.10 -10.52
CA VAL A 123 -10.21 -0.75 -11.57
C VAL A 123 -11.06 -1.86 -10.95
N ASP A 124 -12.33 -1.90 -11.35
CA ASP A 124 -13.25 -2.98 -11.01
C ASP A 124 -13.24 -4.10 -12.07
N SER A 125 -13.91 -5.22 -11.78
CA SER A 125 -14.00 -6.38 -12.69
C SER A 125 -14.72 -6.07 -14.01
N CYS A 126 -15.48 -4.98 -14.08
CA CYS A 126 -16.22 -4.55 -15.26
C CYS A 126 -15.36 -3.72 -16.22
N GLY A 127 -14.14 -3.35 -15.80
CA GLY A 127 -13.26 -2.47 -16.56
C GLY A 127 -13.67 -1.01 -16.43
N GLN A 128 -14.24 -0.59 -15.30
CA GLN A 128 -14.38 0.82 -14.98
C GLN A 128 -13.16 1.27 -14.16
N LEU A 129 -12.52 2.35 -14.60
CA LEU A 129 -11.44 3.01 -13.88
C LEU A 129 -12.03 4.11 -13.00
N TRP A 130 -12.03 3.86 -11.70
CA TRP A 130 -12.42 4.80 -10.65
C TRP A 130 -11.23 5.65 -10.27
N VAL A 131 -11.34 6.96 -10.43
CA VAL A 131 -10.29 7.94 -10.17
C VAL A 131 -10.75 8.87 -9.07
N LEU A 132 -9.96 8.95 -7.99
CA LEU A 132 -10.13 9.94 -6.95
C LEU A 132 -9.43 11.23 -7.39
N ASP A 133 -10.20 12.25 -7.77
CA ASP A 133 -9.73 13.58 -8.14
C ASP A 133 -9.82 14.50 -6.92
N THR A 134 -8.67 15.01 -6.46
CA THR A 134 -8.62 15.92 -5.30
C THR A 134 -9.12 17.31 -5.64
N GLY A 135 -9.19 17.66 -6.93
CA GLY A 135 -9.63 18.97 -7.40
C GLY A 135 -8.64 20.11 -7.13
N PHE A 136 -7.48 19.82 -6.52
CA PHE A 136 -6.45 20.81 -6.23
C PHE A 136 -5.45 20.96 -7.37
N SER A 137 -4.96 22.19 -7.57
CA SER A 137 -3.80 22.50 -8.39
C SER A 137 -2.77 23.27 -7.57
N ASP A 138 -1.48 22.96 -7.81
CA ASP A 138 -0.33 23.60 -7.15
C ASP A 138 -0.36 23.48 -5.61
N LEU A 139 -0.84 22.36 -5.08
CA LEU A 139 -1.12 22.14 -3.64
C LEU A 139 0.04 22.52 -2.69
N TYR A 140 1.28 22.17 -3.05
CA TYR A 140 2.51 22.46 -2.31
C TYR A 140 3.40 23.49 -3.02
N GLY A 141 2.86 24.19 -4.02
CA GLY A 141 3.58 25.22 -4.75
C GLY A 141 3.32 26.61 -4.19
N ARG A 142 3.35 27.59 -5.08
CA ARG A 142 3.27 29.01 -4.68
C ARG A 142 1.83 29.52 -4.62
N ASN A 143 0.93 28.91 -5.37
CA ASN A 143 -0.45 29.35 -5.54
C ASN A 143 -1.41 28.15 -5.47
N PRO A 144 -1.56 27.49 -4.30
CA PRO A 144 -2.50 26.39 -4.14
C PRO A 144 -3.93 26.87 -4.42
N LYS A 145 -4.64 26.11 -5.26
CA LYS A 145 -6.01 26.43 -5.68
C LYS A 145 -6.87 25.19 -5.73
N GLN A 146 -8.02 25.23 -5.06
CA GLN A 146 -9.11 24.28 -5.29
C GLN A 146 -9.85 24.70 -6.57
N ILE A 147 -9.74 23.91 -7.64
CA ILE A 147 -10.38 24.19 -8.94
C ILE A 147 -11.81 23.65 -8.96
N VAL A 148 -12.00 22.44 -8.42
CA VAL A 148 -13.29 21.76 -8.25
C VAL A 148 -13.30 21.06 -6.89
N LEU A 149 -14.48 20.73 -6.34
CA LEU A 149 -14.54 19.91 -5.11
C LEU A 149 -13.95 18.50 -5.35
N PRO A 150 -13.47 17.83 -4.29
CA PRO A 150 -13.06 16.42 -4.39
C PRO A 150 -14.19 15.58 -4.98
N ARG A 151 -13.83 14.67 -5.88
CA ARG A 151 -14.81 13.92 -6.67
C ARG A 151 -14.29 12.57 -7.11
N ILE A 152 -15.22 11.67 -7.41
CA ILE A 152 -14.96 10.40 -8.09
C ILE A 152 -15.20 10.63 -9.58
N VAL A 153 -14.22 10.30 -10.41
CA VAL A 153 -14.33 10.33 -11.87
C VAL A 153 -14.20 8.89 -12.37
N ILE A 154 -15.15 8.42 -13.16
CA ILE A 154 -15.22 7.03 -13.61
C ILE A 154 -15.14 6.98 -15.13
N TYR A 155 -14.20 6.20 -15.65
CA TYR A 155 -14.04 5.95 -17.08
C TYR A 155 -14.32 4.49 -17.42
N ASP A 156 -14.97 4.25 -18.56
CA ASP A 156 -15.07 2.92 -19.14
C ASP A 156 -13.78 2.62 -19.91
N LEU A 157 -13.03 1.59 -19.51
CA LEU A 157 -11.73 1.24 -20.11
C LEU A 157 -11.84 0.55 -21.47
N LYS A 158 -13.03 0.11 -21.90
CA LYS A 158 -13.23 -0.47 -23.24
C LYS A 158 -13.36 0.62 -24.30
N THR A 159 -13.96 1.75 -23.92
CA THR A 159 -14.25 2.87 -24.80
C THR A 159 -13.41 4.11 -24.52
N ASP A 160 -12.68 4.12 -23.40
CA ASP A 160 -11.93 5.26 -22.84
C ASP A 160 -12.79 6.52 -22.69
N LYS A 161 -14.08 6.34 -22.38
CA LYS A 161 -15.05 7.42 -22.21
C LYS A 161 -15.40 7.65 -20.75
N LEU A 162 -15.63 8.91 -20.42
CA LEU A 162 -16.19 9.31 -19.13
C LEU A 162 -17.58 8.72 -18.95
N VAL A 163 -17.78 7.98 -17.86
CA VAL A 163 -19.05 7.37 -17.46
C VAL A 163 -19.75 8.25 -16.44
N ARG A 164 -19.00 8.74 -15.44
CA ARG A 164 -19.60 9.49 -14.33
C ARG A 164 -18.59 10.41 -13.67
N VAL A 165 -19.10 11.54 -13.17
CA VAL A 165 -18.44 12.39 -12.19
C VAL A 165 -19.37 12.52 -10.99
N PHE A 166 -18.89 12.19 -9.81
CA PHE A 166 -19.62 12.34 -8.56
C PHE A 166 -18.83 13.26 -7.61
N PRO A 167 -19.25 14.53 -7.43
CA PRO A 167 -18.66 15.40 -6.43
C PRO A 167 -19.04 14.90 -5.03
N ILE A 168 -18.06 14.84 -4.13
CA ILE A 168 -18.33 14.55 -2.72
C ILE A 168 -19.12 15.74 -2.15
N PRO A 169 -20.28 15.51 -1.48
CA PRO A 169 -21.07 16.60 -0.91
C PRO A 169 -20.30 17.41 0.14
N ASP A 170 -20.54 18.72 0.18
CA ASP A 170 -19.83 19.69 1.04
C ASP A 170 -19.90 19.36 2.53
N GLU A 171 -20.98 18.71 2.98
CA GLU A 171 -21.16 18.29 4.37
C GLU A 171 -20.35 17.04 4.76
N GLN A 172 -19.72 16.37 3.79
CA GLN A 172 -18.99 15.10 4.00
C GLN A 172 -17.47 15.28 4.05
N PHE A 173 -16.99 16.51 4.04
CA PHE A 173 -15.57 16.85 4.20
C PHE A 173 -15.40 18.26 4.75
N ASN A 174 -14.24 18.54 5.32
CA ASN A 174 -13.85 19.88 5.75
C ASN A 174 -12.94 20.50 4.68
N LYS A 175 -13.28 21.68 4.16
CA LYS A 175 -12.53 22.31 3.06
C LYS A 175 -11.08 22.67 3.41
N ASP A 176 -10.78 22.88 4.69
CA ASP A 176 -9.45 23.28 5.16
C ASP A 176 -8.58 22.07 5.52
N ASP A 177 -9.20 21.03 6.09
CA ASP A 177 -8.47 19.89 6.66
C ASP A 177 -8.59 18.59 5.85
N SER A 178 -9.67 18.38 5.10
CA SER A 178 -9.91 17.10 4.43
C SER A 178 -9.02 16.89 3.22
N PHE A 179 -8.53 15.66 3.07
CA PHE A 179 -7.80 15.24 1.90
C PHE A 179 -8.04 13.76 1.64
N PHE A 180 -8.91 13.48 0.66
CA PHE A 180 -9.19 12.11 0.26
C PHE A 180 -7.97 11.48 -0.43
N SER A 181 -7.50 10.38 0.15
CA SER A 181 -6.18 9.84 -0.09
C SER A 181 -6.19 8.44 -0.71
N ASN A 182 -7.29 7.73 -0.58
CA ASN A 182 -7.43 6.36 -1.04
C ASN A 182 -8.87 6.00 -1.39
N ILE A 183 -9.03 5.01 -2.27
CA ILE A 183 -10.32 4.49 -2.71
C ILE A 183 -10.23 2.97 -2.92
N VAL A 184 -11.20 2.24 -2.38
CA VAL A 184 -11.40 0.81 -2.66
C VAL A 184 -12.84 0.55 -3.05
N ILE A 185 -13.07 -0.44 -3.91
CA ILE A 185 -14.39 -0.75 -4.47
C ILE A 185 -14.82 -2.16 -4.03
N GLU A 186 -15.96 -2.26 -3.34
CA GLU A 186 -16.68 -3.51 -3.11
C GLU A 186 -17.67 -3.70 -4.26
N GLU A 187 -17.43 -4.70 -5.09
CA GLU A 187 -18.18 -4.92 -6.32
C GLU A 187 -19.36 -5.87 -6.07
N ASP A 188 -20.56 -5.50 -6.52
CA ASP A 188 -21.76 -6.35 -6.52
C ASP A 188 -22.38 -6.42 -7.92
N GLY A 189 -21.54 -6.76 -8.89
CA GLY A 189 -21.81 -6.49 -10.31
C GLY A 189 -21.49 -5.04 -10.67
N CYS A 190 -21.61 -4.71 -11.96
CA CYS A 190 -21.13 -3.42 -12.50
C CYS A 190 -21.96 -2.20 -12.06
N ASP A 191 -23.24 -2.41 -11.73
CA ASP A 191 -24.17 -1.32 -11.43
C ASP A 191 -24.52 -1.18 -9.93
N ASN A 192 -23.90 -2.00 -9.07
CA ASN A 192 -24.18 -2.01 -7.62
C ASN A 192 -22.90 -1.97 -6.77
N SER A 193 -21.83 -1.40 -7.33
CA SER A 193 -20.57 -1.19 -6.63
C SER A 193 -20.68 -0.15 -5.51
N ILE A 194 -19.99 -0.40 -4.41
CA ILE A 194 -19.83 0.54 -3.29
C ILE A 194 -18.37 0.97 -3.22
N ALA A 195 -18.09 2.27 -3.21
CA ALA A 195 -16.74 2.80 -3.02
C ALA A 195 -16.54 3.29 -1.58
N TYR A 196 -15.34 3.08 -1.05
CA TYR A 196 -14.92 3.56 0.27
C TYR A 196 -13.71 4.47 0.11
N LEU A 197 -13.84 5.73 0.52
CA LEU A 197 -12.83 6.77 0.36
C LEU A 197 -12.25 7.16 1.72
N ALA A 198 -10.94 7.04 1.87
CA ALA A 198 -10.25 7.44 3.09
C ALA A 198 -9.88 8.92 3.06
N ASP A 199 -10.29 9.69 4.06
CA ASP A 199 -9.81 11.04 4.31
C ASP A 199 -8.62 10.99 5.28
N LEU A 200 -7.44 11.43 4.82
CA LEU A 200 -6.23 11.43 5.65
C LEU A 200 -6.18 12.63 6.60
N GLY A 201 -6.76 13.77 6.22
CA GLY A 201 -6.54 15.04 6.90
C GLY A 201 -7.60 15.33 7.95
N LYS A 202 -8.87 15.03 7.63
CA LYS A 202 -9.96 14.95 8.61
C LYS A 202 -10.41 13.49 8.74
N PRO A 203 -9.79 12.70 9.64
CA PRO A 203 -9.86 11.24 9.54
C PRO A 203 -11.28 10.70 9.59
N SER A 204 -11.75 10.25 8.43
CA SER A 204 -13.12 9.78 8.18
C SER A 204 -13.15 8.90 6.93
N LEU A 205 -14.21 8.13 6.78
CA LEU A 205 -14.44 7.28 5.62
C LEU A 205 -15.73 7.73 4.93
N VAL A 206 -15.66 8.05 3.64
CA VAL A 206 -16.87 8.28 2.83
C VAL A 206 -17.26 6.99 2.13
N VAL A 207 -18.53 6.60 2.26
CA VAL A 207 -19.12 5.46 1.56
C VAL A 207 -19.96 6.02 0.42
N TYR A 208 -19.68 5.60 -0.82
CA TYR A 208 -20.43 5.98 -2.01
C TYR A 208 -21.14 4.77 -2.61
N ASP A 209 -22.45 4.87 -2.78
CA ASP A 209 -23.28 3.88 -3.45
C ASP A 209 -23.48 4.28 -4.92
N PHE A 210 -22.91 3.50 -5.84
CA PHE A 210 -22.99 3.78 -7.27
C PHE A 210 -24.42 3.70 -7.80
N LYS A 211 -25.23 2.77 -7.30
CA LYS A 211 -26.59 2.56 -7.79
C LYS A 211 -27.51 3.70 -7.38
N GLN A 212 -27.42 4.10 -6.12
CA GLN A 212 -28.21 5.20 -5.56
C GLN A 212 -27.62 6.57 -5.92
N ASN A 213 -26.38 6.59 -6.41
CA ASN A 213 -25.61 7.79 -6.73
C ASN A 213 -25.60 8.80 -5.56
N ARG A 214 -25.31 8.28 -4.36
CA ARG A 214 -25.24 9.07 -3.13
C ARG A 214 -24.12 8.57 -2.25
N SER A 215 -23.67 9.40 -1.33
CA SER A 215 -22.67 9.03 -0.34
C SER A 215 -23.06 9.47 1.06
N TRP A 216 -22.39 8.92 2.06
CA TRP A 216 -22.46 9.35 3.46
C TRP A 216 -21.09 9.20 4.12
N ILE A 217 -20.89 9.93 5.22
CA ILE A 217 -19.65 9.94 5.99
C ILE A 217 -19.75 8.98 7.19
N VAL A 218 -18.64 8.32 7.49
CA VAL A 218 -18.43 7.47 8.66
C VAL A 218 -17.24 8.00 9.44
N THR A 219 -17.40 8.14 10.75
CA THR A 219 -16.33 8.54 11.67
C THR A 219 -16.15 7.48 12.74
N HIS A 220 -14.89 7.25 13.13
CA HIS A 220 -14.54 6.30 14.17
C HIS A 220 -13.20 6.68 14.80
N HIS A 221 -12.98 6.38 16.08
CA HIS A 221 -11.73 6.73 16.76
C HIS A 221 -10.50 6.09 16.10
N TYR A 222 -10.64 4.86 15.59
CA TYR A 222 -9.56 4.13 14.92
C TYR A 222 -9.11 4.71 13.58
N PHE A 223 -9.80 5.72 13.05
CA PHE A 223 -9.34 6.47 11.87
C PHE A 223 -8.27 7.50 12.22
N ASN A 224 -8.19 7.93 13.48
CA ASN A 224 -7.24 8.95 13.92
C ASN A 224 -5.84 8.38 14.13
N ILE A 225 -4.85 9.28 14.09
CA ILE A 225 -3.45 8.95 14.32
C ILE A 225 -3.21 8.34 15.71
N ASP A 226 -2.12 7.57 15.82
CA ASP A 226 -1.47 7.31 17.09
C ASP A 226 -0.41 8.40 17.33
N PRO A 227 -0.59 9.30 18.32
CA PRO A 227 0.38 10.36 18.60
C PRO A 227 1.79 9.83 18.90
N ALA A 228 1.93 8.62 19.45
CA ALA A 228 3.23 8.00 19.70
C ALA A 228 3.94 7.55 18.41
N ALA A 229 3.20 7.43 17.31
CA ALA A 229 3.72 7.09 15.98
C ALA A 229 4.03 8.33 15.12
N GLY A 230 3.91 9.56 15.66
CA GLY A 230 4.09 10.81 14.91
C GLY A 230 5.50 11.03 14.33
N SER A 231 6.53 10.43 14.93
CA SER A 231 7.90 10.61 14.44
C SER A 231 8.18 9.79 13.17
N MET A 232 8.40 10.48 12.05
CA MET A 232 8.74 9.88 10.76
C MET A 232 10.20 10.11 10.42
N ASN A 233 10.87 9.07 9.89
CA ASN A 233 12.20 9.15 9.31
C ASN A 233 12.25 8.25 8.09
N VAL A 234 12.12 8.86 6.92
CA VAL A 234 12.09 8.14 5.65
C VAL A 234 13.36 8.48 4.89
N SER A 235 14.31 7.54 4.87
CA SER A 235 15.60 7.69 4.19
C SER A 235 16.36 8.98 4.53
N GLY A 236 16.39 9.35 5.81
CA GLY A 236 17.09 10.56 6.31
C GLY A 236 16.32 11.87 6.11
N VAL A 237 15.04 11.80 5.76
CA VAL A 237 14.10 12.92 5.83
C VAL A 237 13.22 12.74 7.06
N THR A 238 13.36 13.63 8.03
CA THR A 238 12.62 13.61 9.29
C THR A 238 11.51 14.64 9.30
N TYR A 239 10.31 14.25 9.70
CA TYR A 239 9.15 15.12 9.84
C TYR A 239 8.18 14.56 10.88
N GLN A 240 7.22 15.37 11.31
CA GLN A 240 6.11 14.92 12.16
C GLN A 240 4.93 14.54 11.26
N GLY A 241 4.53 13.27 11.31
CA GLY A 241 3.37 12.76 10.60
C GLY A 241 2.09 13.08 11.37
N SER A 242 1.07 13.53 10.66
CA SER A 242 -0.27 13.77 11.17
C SER A 242 -1.33 13.13 10.28
N ASP A 243 -0.93 12.17 9.44
CA ASP A 243 -1.79 11.57 8.42
C ASP A 243 -2.66 10.48 9.07
N GLY A 244 -3.97 10.68 9.08
CA GLY A 244 -4.97 9.75 9.58
C GLY A 244 -5.27 8.61 8.59
N LEU A 245 -6.55 8.24 8.48
CA LEU A 245 -7.01 7.10 7.68
C LEU A 245 -6.45 7.14 6.25
N TYR A 246 -5.77 6.06 5.86
CA TYR A 246 -5.05 6.03 4.59
C TYR A 246 -5.09 4.66 3.93
N GLY A 247 -4.56 3.63 4.58
CA GLY A 247 -4.55 2.27 4.04
C GLY A 247 -5.96 1.67 4.11
N LEU A 248 -6.44 1.15 2.98
CA LEU A 248 -7.73 0.47 2.84
C LEU A 248 -7.53 -0.79 1.99
N ALA A 249 -8.09 -1.92 2.40
CA ALA A 249 -8.13 -3.14 1.61
C ALA A 249 -9.39 -3.96 1.91
N LEU A 250 -10.01 -4.52 0.88
CA LEU A 250 -11.25 -5.31 1.00
C LEU A 250 -10.97 -6.80 0.81
N SER A 251 -11.54 -7.63 1.68
CA SER A 251 -11.58 -9.08 1.46
C SER A 251 -12.52 -9.46 0.33
N GLU A 252 -12.57 -10.77 0.02
CA GLU A 252 -13.75 -11.32 -0.61
C GLU A 252 -14.98 -11.15 0.27
N LYS A 253 -16.15 -11.16 -0.37
CA LYS A 253 -17.42 -11.18 0.34
C LYS A 253 -17.59 -12.49 1.10
N ASN A 254 -18.14 -12.40 2.30
CA ASN A 254 -18.60 -13.56 3.06
C ASN A 254 -19.91 -14.11 2.46
N GLU A 255 -20.45 -15.17 3.08
CA GLU A 255 -21.71 -15.81 2.67
C GLU A 255 -22.93 -14.86 2.71
N GLU A 256 -22.86 -13.78 3.51
CA GLU A 256 -23.90 -12.75 3.59
C GLU A 256 -23.73 -11.65 2.51
N GLY A 257 -22.70 -11.73 1.66
CA GLY A 257 -22.45 -10.76 0.59
C GLY A 257 -21.69 -9.51 1.03
N PHE A 258 -21.06 -9.51 2.21
CA PHE A 258 -20.31 -8.37 2.75
C PHE A 258 -18.83 -8.71 2.92
N SER A 259 -17.96 -7.76 2.61
CA SER A 259 -16.51 -7.87 2.81
C SER A 259 -16.12 -7.43 4.23
N THR A 260 -14.91 -7.80 4.63
CA THR A 260 -14.17 -7.14 5.70
C THR A 260 -13.31 -6.04 5.07
N LEU A 261 -13.45 -4.80 5.57
CA LEU A 261 -12.55 -3.71 5.27
C LEU A 261 -11.41 -3.71 6.30
N TYR A 262 -10.19 -3.96 5.83
CA TYR A 262 -8.95 -3.74 6.57
C TYR A 262 -8.53 -2.30 6.38
N PHE A 263 -8.17 -1.62 7.47
CA PHE A 263 -7.79 -0.23 7.39
C PHE A 263 -6.81 0.19 8.49
N HIS A 264 -6.08 1.26 8.22
CA HIS A 264 -5.21 1.90 9.19
C HIS A 264 -4.95 3.38 8.90
N PRO A 265 -4.74 4.19 9.95
CA PRO A 265 -4.11 5.49 9.82
C PRO A 265 -2.66 5.34 9.33
N LYS A 266 -2.18 6.28 8.52
CA LYS A 266 -0.79 6.27 8.06
C LYS A 266 0.19 6.51 9.21
N THR A 267 -0.15 7.40 10.12
CA THR A 267 0.56 7.62 11.38
C THR A 267 0.03 6.68 12.46
N SER A 268 0.26 5.37 12.29
CA SER A 268 -0.06 4.33 13.27
C SER A 268 0.74 3.06 13.02
N PHE A 269 0.90 2.22 14.03
CA PHE A 269 1.44 0.86 13.88
C PHE A 269 0.36 -0.21 13.74
N ASN A 270 -0.89 0.14 14.00
CA ASN A 270 -1.98 -0.80 14.19
C ASN A 270 -2.75 -1.06 12.88
N GLU A 271 -3.30 -2.26 12.75
CA GLU A 271 -4.25 -2.63 11.71
C GLU A 271 -5.62 -2.83 12.36
N PHE A 272 -6.66 -2.40 11.66
CA PHE A 272 -8.04 -2.48 12.13
C PHE A 272 -8.91 -3.14 11.07
N THR A 273 -10.08 -3.61 11.49
CA THR A 273 -11.08 -4.21 10.60
C THR A 273 -12.49 -3.76 10.95
N VAL A 274 -13.37 -3.75 9.96
CA VAL A 274 -14.81 -3.57 10.13
C VAL A 274 -15.54 -4.28 8.99
N SER A 275 -16.73 -4.83 9.26
CA SER A 275 -17.57 -5.40 8.21
C SER A 275 -18.22 -4.30 7.36
N THR A 276 -18.24 -4.46 6.04
CA THR A 276 -18.95 -3.52 5.15
C THR A 276 -20.46 -3.52 5.39
N LYS A 277 -21.02 -4.57 6.03
CA LYS A 277 -22.42 -4.59 6.49
C LYS A 277 -22.75 -3.41 7.40
N VAL A 278 -21.83 -3.05 8.29
CA VAL A 278 -21.98 -1.92 9.21
C VAL A 278 -21.84 -0.60 8.46
N LEU A 279 -20.81 -0.49 7.60
CA LEU A 279 -20.55 0.71 6.80
C LEU A 279 -21.69 1.06 5.84
N ARG A 280 -22.39 0.05 5.32
CA ARG A 280 -23.50 0.18 4.38
C ARG A 280 -24.82 0.56 5.04
N ASN A 281 -24.94 0.40 6.36
CA ASN A 281 -26.14 0.73 7.12
C ASN A 281 -26.03 2.13 7.75
N GLU A 282 -26.33 3.16 6.96
CA GLU A 282 -26.27 4.56 7.40
C GLU A 282 -27.10 4.83 8.66
N THR A 283 -28.29 4.25 8.78
CA THR A 283 -29.14 4.44 9.96
C THR A 283 -28.49 3.87 11.22
N ALA A 284 -27.82 2.72 11.13
CA ALA A 284 -27.09 2.16 12.27
C ALA A 284 -25.90 3.04 12.68
N LEU A 285 -25.22 3.66 11.70
CA LEU A 285 -24.09 4.56 11.94
C LEU A 285 -24.47 5.86 12.68
N GLN A 286 -25.75 6.25 12.66
CA GLN A 286 -26.24 7.38 13.47
C GLN A 286 -26.18 7.11 14.97
N ASN A 287 -26.18 5.83 15.38
CA ASN A 287 -25.98 5.43 16.76
C ASN A 287 -24.54 4.92 16.95
N ALA A 288 -23.59 5.85 16.99
CA ALA A 288 -22.16 5.55 17.10
C ALA A 288 -21.83 4.56 18.23
N SER A 289 -22.48 4.68 19.38
CA SER A 289 -22.27 3.77 20.52
C SER A 289 -22.68 2.32 20.23
N ALA A 290 -23.68 2.10 19.39
CA ALA A 290 -24.15 0.76 19.05
C ALA A 290 -23.23 0.03 18.07
N VAL A 291 -22.49 0.78 17.23
CA VAL A 291 -21.62 0.21 16.19
C VAL A 291 -20.13 0.34 16.51
N PHE A 292 -19.77 1.00 17.62
CA PHE A 292 -18.37 1.24 18.00
C PHE A 292 -17.57 -0.06 18.12
N GLU A 293 -18.12 -1.07 18.78
CA GLU A 293 -17.47 -2.37 19.00
C GLU A 293 -17.41 -3.27 17.75
N GLU A 294 -18.06 -2.87 16.65
CA GLU A 294 -17.95 -3.58 15.36
C GLU A 294 -16.62 -3.27 14.66
N PHE A 295 -15.98 -2.15 15.01
CA PHE A 295 -14.62 -1.84 14.58
C PHE A 295 -13.63 -2.54 15.50
N LYS A 296 -12.76 -3.36 14.94
CA LYS A 296 -11.87 -4.25 15.71
C LYS A 296 -10.41 -3.91 15.48
N LEU A 297 -9.66 -3.74 16.56
CA LEU A 297 -8.20 -3.76 16.51
C LEU A 297 -7.74 -5.18 16.17
N LEU A 298 -7.06 -5.32 15.05
CA LEU A 298 -6.53 -6.60 14.61
C LEU A 298 -5.18 -6.90 15.27
N GLY A 299 -4.34 -5.87 15.43
CA GLY A 299 -3.04 -5.97 16.09
C GLY A 299 -2.06 -4.91 15.61
N SER A 300 -0.76 -5.17 15.78
CA SER A 300 0.31 -4.21 15.45
C SER A 300 1.38 -4.78 14.53
N ARG A 301 1.90 -3.93 13.64
CA ARG A 301 3.08 -4.18 12.78
C ARG A 301 4.40 -4.05 13.53
N GLY A 302 4.36 -3.51 14.75
CA GLY A 302 5.52 -3.29 15.59
C GLY A 302 6.15 -1.91 15.46
N PRO A 303 7.27 -1.68 16.18
CA PRO A 303 7.91 -0.36 16.26
C PRO A 303 8.37 0.16 14.88
N LYS A 304 8.15 1.46 14.63
CA LYS A 304 8.54 2.15 13.38
C LYS A 304 7.90 1.59 12.11
N ALA A 305 6.83 0.80 12.25
CA ALA A 305 6.13 0.17 11.15
C ALA A 305 4.91 0.98 10.70
N GLN A 306 5.04 2.33 10.64
CA GLN A 306 4.02 3.18 10.03
C GLN A 306 3.76 2.72 8.60
N SER A 307 2.48 2.60 8.27
CA SER A 307 2.06 1.93 7.06
C SER A 307 1.38 2.90 6.10
N GLY A 308 1.64 2.74 4.79
CA GLY A 308 1.04 3.56 3.74
C GLY A 308 -0.15 2.85 3.10
N VAL A 309 -0.03 2.59 1.80
CA VAL A 309 -1.04 1.82 1.06
C VAL A 309 -1.09 0.37 1.50
N SER A 310 -2.27 -0.23 1.36
CA SER A 310 -2.46 -1.68 1.47
C SER A 310 -3.33 -2.21 0.35
N PHE A 311 -3.18 -3.51 0.08
CA PHE A 311 -3.96 -4.23 -0.91
C PHE A 311 -4.12 -5.67 -0.47
N LEU A 312 -5.34 -6.19 -0.46
CA LEU A 312 -5.61 -7.58 -0.15
C LEU A 312 -5.78 -8.36 -1.45
N ASP A 313 -4.84 -9.26 -1.73
CA ASP A 313 -5.03 -10.24 -2.78
C ASP A 313 -6.10 -11.24 -2.34
N LYS A 314 -7.26 -11.09 -2.94
CA LYS A 314 -8.45 -11.90 -2.68
C LYS A 314 -8.21 -13.39 -2.94
N LYS A 315 -7.36 -13.73 -3.91
CA LYS A 315 -7.09 -15.12 -4.29
C LYS A 315 -6.29 -15.87 -3.22
N THR A 316 -5.24 -15.24 -2.68
CA THR A 316 -4.38 -15.87 -1.67
C THR A 316 -4.77 -15.52 -0.23
N GLY A 317 -5.62 -14.51 -0.04
CA GLY A 317 -5.95 -13.94 1.26
C GLY A 317 -4.77 -13.23 1.91
N VAL A 318 -3.78 -12.77 1.13
CA VAL A 318 -2.60 -12.06 1.64
C VAL A 318 -2.81 -10.56 1.50
N LEU A 319 -2.76 -9.88 2.65
CA LEU A 319 -2.72 -8.43 2.75
C LEU A 319 -1.29 -7.96 2.55
N PHE A 320 -1.05 -7.19 1.50
CA PHE A 320 0.20 -6.49 1.22
C PHE A 320 0.10 -5.05 1.71
N TYR A 321 1.18 -4.51 2.26
CA TYR A 321 1.21 -3.12 2.73
C TYR A 321 2.62 -2.54 2.71
N SER A 322 2.72 -1.22 2.56
CA SER A 322 3.99 -0.51 2.58
C SER A 322 4.37 -0.12 4.00
N LEU A 323 5.65 -0.27 4.36
CA LEU A 323 6.23 0.16 5.63
C LEU A 323 7.15 1.35 5.38
N VAL A 324 6.58 2.55 5.47
CA VAL A 324 7.17 3.78 4.92
C VAL A 324 8.50 4.13 5.61
N ASN A 325 8.56 4.02 6.94
CA ASN A 325 9.78 4.31 7.70
C ASN A 325 10.85 3.21 7.59
N LEU A 326 10.49 2.03 7.07
CA LEU A 326 11.39 0.89 6.94
C LEU A 326 11.85 0.68 5.50
N ASN A 327 11.44 1.55 4.56
CA ASN A 327 11.71 1.40 3.14
C ASN A 327 11.39 -0.01 2.63
N ALA A 328 10.22 -0.53 2.98
CA ALA A 328 9.88 -1.93 2.76
C ALA A 328 8.43 -2.15 2.32
N VAL A 329 8.20 -3.30 1.69
CA VAL A 329 6.87 -3.89 1.49
C VAL A 329 6.79 -5.15 2.33
N ALA A 330 5.68 -5.31 3.03
CA ALA A 330 5.41 -6.44 3.90
C ALA A 330 4.07 -7.07 3.56
N CYS A 331 3.80 -8.20 4.19
CA CYS A 331 2.56 -8.94 4.03
C CYS A 331 2.10 -9.58 5.33
N TRP A 332 0.82 -9.93 5.34
CA TRP A 332 0.19 -10.75 6.36
C TRP A 332 -0.92 -11.60 5.73
N ARG A 333 -1.10 -12.83 6.19
CA ARG A 333 -2.13 -13.73 5.67
C ARG A 333 -3.37 -13.70 6.57
N THR A 334 -4.51 -13.41 5.97
CA THR A 334 -5.80 -13.23 6.68
C THR A 334 -6.32 -14.47 7.40
N SER A 335 -5.88 -15.67 6.99
CA SER A 335 -6.21 -16.92 7.67
C SER A 335 -5.44 -17.15 8.98
N LEU A 336 -4.47 -16.29 9.31
CA LEU A 336 -3.71 -16.38 10.55
C LEU A 336 -4.52 -15.75 11.69
N GLN A 337 -4.51 -16.42 12.85
CA GLN A 337 -5.35 -16.01 13.98
C GLN A 337 -4.90 -14.69 14.62
N ASN A 338 -3.60 -14.42 14.63
CA ASN A 338 -3.03 -13.26 15.32
C ASN A 338 -2.28 -12.36 14.34
N TYR A 339 -2.47 -11.04 14.47
CA TYR A 339 -1.71 -10.02 13.76
C TYR A 339 -0.59 -9.49 14.68
N THR A 340 0.58 -10.14 14.59
CA THR A 340 1.76 -9.84 15.39
C THR A 340 2.97 -9.72 14.49
N ILE A 341 4.08 -9.18 14.99
CA ILE A 341 5.32 -9.03 14.23
C ILE A 341 5.77 -10.39 13.64
N GLN A 342 5.57 -11.48 14.38
CA GLN A 342 5.98 -12.83 13.96
C GLN A 342 5.09 -13.45 12.89
N SER A 343 3.82 -13.04 12.78
CA SER A 343 2.90 -13.53 11.75
C SER A 343 2.98 -12.76 10.44
N GLN A 344 3.85 -11.74 10.38
CA GLN A 344 4.05 -10.88 9.22
C GLN A 344 5.31 -11.27 8.45
N GLY A 345 5.26 -11.14 7.13
CA GLY A 345 6.40 -11.35 6.24
C GLY A 345 6.93 -10.03 5.71
N ARG A 346 8.26 -9.91 5.57
CA ARG A 346 8.87 -8.81 4.82
C ARG A 346 9.23 -9.30 3.44
N ILE A 347 8.57 -8.75 2.43
CA ILE A 347 8.73 -9.15 1.03
C ILE A 347 10.04 -8.58 0.50
N PHE A 348 10.19 -7.26 0.60
CA PHE A 348 11.31 -6.56 0.01
C PHE A 348 11.63 -5.31 0.83
N MET A 349 12.91 -4.98 0.94
CA MET A 349 13.39 -3.80 1.67
C MET A 349 14.64 -3.27 0.99
N SER A 350 14.63 -1.98 0.66
CA SER A 350 15.77 -1.34 0.00
C SER A 350 15.76 0.16 0.25
N ASN A 351 16.88 0.68 0.77
CA ASN A 351 17.05 2.13 0.98
C ASN A 351 17.20 2.92 -0.33
N GLU A 352 17.30 2.24 -1.48
CA GLU A 352 17.36 2.87 -2.79
C GLU A 352 16.06 2.68 -3.57
N LEU A 353 15.57 1.43 -3.65
CA LEU A 353 14.45 1.07 -4.51
C LEU A 353 13.08 1.25 -3.82
N MET A 354 13.05 1.35 -2.49
CA MET A 354 11.82 1.38 -1.68
C MET A 354 11.75 2.59 -0.74
N VAL A 355 12.37 3.72 -1.12
CA VAL A 355 12.36 4.96 -0.31
C VAL A 355 10.94 5.38 0.09
N SER A 356 9.97 5.27 -0.81
CA SER A 356 8.57 5.53 -0.49
C SER A 356 7.68 4.66 -1.36
N PRO A 357 7.31 3.44 -0.91
CA PRO A 357 6.37 2.59 -1.61
C PRO A 357 4.96 3.19 -1.48
N ASN A 358 4.52 3.87 -2.53
CA ASN A 358 3.32 4.69 -2.51
C ASN A 358 2.09 3.97 -3.05
N ASP A 359 2.22 2.92 -3.86
CA ASP A 359 1.07 2.13 -4.28
C ASP A 359 1.43 0.66 -4.43
N ILE A 360 0.46 -0.22 -4.16
CA ILE A 360 0.59 -1.66 -4.25
C ILE A 360 -0.68 -2.21 -4.88
N LYS A 361 -0.55 -3.01 -5.94
CA LYS A 361 -1.66 -3.70 -6.59
C LYS A 361 -1.28 -5.14 -6.91
N VAL A 362 -2.28 -6.01 -6.97
CA VAL A 362 -2.15 -7.32 -7.61
C VAL A 362 -3.08 -7.35 -8.81
N ASP A 363 -2.52 -7.68 -9.98
CA ASP A 363 -3.28 -7.76 -11.22
C ASP A 363 -3.96 -9.14 -11.40
N GLN A 364 -4.71 -9.28 -12.49
CA GLN A 364 -5.42 -10.52 -12.82
C GLN A 364 -4.49 -11.70 -13.16
N ASN A 365 -3.20 -11.45 -13.40
CA ASN A 365 -2.18 -12.44 -13.71
C ASN A 365 -1.36 -12.84 -12.48
N ASP A 366 -1.87 -12.57 -11.27
CA ASP A 366 -1.18 -12.80 -10.00
C ASP A 366 0.18 -12.07 -9.90
N THR A 367 0.34 -10.94 -10.57
CA THR A 367 1.55 -10.12 -10.47
C THR A 367 1.34 -9.03 -9.42
N LEU A 368 2.21 -9.01 -8.42
CA LEU A 368 2.34 -7.92 -7.46
C LEU A 368 3.10 -6.77 -8.12
N TRP A 369 2.51 -5.58 -8.10
CA TRP A 369 3.08 -4.34 -8.60
C TRP A 369 3.25 -3.35 -7.46
N VAL A 370 4.41 -2.69 -7.40
CA VAL A 370 4.74 -1.69 -6.38
C VAL A 370 5.30 -0.44 -7.05
N LEU A 371 4.66 0.71 -6.84
CA LEU A 371 5.21 2.00 -7.23
C LEU A 371 5.97 2.57 -6.05
N SER A 372 7.26 2.83 -6.26
CA SER A 372 8.10 3.53 -5.30
C SER A 372 8.65 4.81 -5.89
N ASN A 373 8.65 5.87 -5.09
CA ASN A 373 9.22 7.16 -5.45
C ASN A 373 10.06 7.71 -4.28
N LYS A 374 10.63 8.90 -4.45
CA LYS A 374 11.33 9.64 -3.38
C LYS A 374 10.47 10.78 -2.81
N LEU A 375 9.17 10.54 -2.55
CA LEU A 375 8.20 11.58 -2.15
C LEU A 375 8.65 12.48 -0.98
N PRO A 376 9.17 11.96 0.15
CA PRO A 376 9.64 12.83 1.23
C PRO A 376 10.78 13.77 0.80
N VAL A 377 11.65 13.31 -0.12
CA VAL A 377 12.73 14.13 -0.68
C VAL A 377 12.14 15.21 -1.60
N PHE A 378 11.12 14.89 -2.40
CA PHE A 378 10.45 15.86 -3.26
C PHE A 378 9.71 16.97 -2.50
N LEU A 379 9.11 16.62 -1.35
CA LEU A 379 8.34 17.56 -0.53
C LEU A 379 9.22 18.43 0.37
N HIS A 380 10.30 17.87 0.93
CA HIS A 380 11.10 18.56 1.95
C HIS A 380 12.52 18.94 1.50
N LYS A 381 12.98 18.46 0.33
CA LYS A 381 14.31 18.69 -0.23
C LYS A 381 14.20 18.87 -1.76
N PHE A 382 15.29 18.57 -2.48
CA PHE A 382 15.34 18.56 -3.94
C PHE A 382 15.76 17.17 -4.42
N LEU A 383 15.11 16.68 -5.49
CA LEU A 383 15.50 15.43 -6.15
C LEU A 383 16.77 15.65 -6.99
N ASP A 384 17.63 14.62 -7.08
CA ASP A 384 18.71 14.57 -8.05
C ASP A 384 18.22 13.86 -9.33
N TYR A 385 18.06 14.63 -10.41
CA TYR A 385 17.59 14.12 -11.70
C TYR A 385 18.69 13.43 -12.53
N LYS A 386 19.91 13.31 -12.01
CA LYS A 386 20.95 12.41 -12.58
C LYS A 386 20.71 10.95 -12.21
N GLU A 387 19.92 10.69 -11.18
CA GLU A 387 19.55 9.36 -10.68
C GLU A 387 18.10 9.00 -10.97
N TYR A 388 17.77 7.72 -10.85
CA TYR A 388 16.38 7.26 -10.90
C TYR A 388 15.63 7.63 -9.61
N ASN A 389 14.54 8.38 -9.76
CA ASN A 389 13.72 8.90 -8.67
C ASN A 389 12.41 8.14 -8.50
N PHE A 390 11.93 7.52 -9.57
CA PHE A 390 10.63 6.86 -9.63
C PHE A 390 10.80 5.46 -10.20
N ARG A 391 10.11 4.46 -9.63
CA ARG A 391 10.22 3.06 -10.03
C ARG A 391 8.87 2.36 -9.90
N ILE A 392 8.61 1.45 -10.82
CA ILE A 392 7.59 0.41 -10.68
C ILE A 392 8.33 -0.92 -10.61
N LEU A 393 8.13 -1.65 -9.53
CA LEU A 393 8.68 -2.98 -9.33
C LEU A 393 7.57 -4.02 -9.44
N LYS A 394 7.94 -5.24 -9.84
CA LYS A 394 6.99 -6.35 -9.93
C LYS A 394 7.57 -7.68 -9.50
N SER A 395 6.68 -8.61 -9.19
CA SER A 395 6.97 -10.03 -8.97
C SER A 395 5.71 -10.85 -9.07
N SER A 396 5.80 -12.16 -9.29
CA SER A 396 4.62 -12.99 -9.04
C SER A 396 4.29 -13.00 -7.55
N VAL A 397 3.01 -12.99 -7.19
CA VAL A 397 2.57 -13.06 -5.78
C VAL A 397 3.20 -14.25 -5.06
N LYS A 398 3.28 -15.40 -5.75
CA LYS A 398 3.89 -16.63 -5.24
C LYS A 398 5.37 -16.45 -4.89
N GLU A 399 6.16 -15.81 -5.74
CA GLU A 399 7.58 -15.55 -5.47
C GLU A 399 7.75 -14.48 -4.39
N ALA A 400 6.93 -13.43 -4.42
CA ALA A 400 6.97 -12.34 -3.45
C ALA A 400 6.77 -12.81 -2.01
N ILE A 401 5.84 -13.75 -1.79
CA ILE A 401 5.56 -14.28 -0.44
C ILE A 401 6.42 -15.49 -0.06
N ALA A 402 7.18 -16.06 -0.99
CA ALA A 402 7.90 -17.32 -0.79
C ALA A 402 8.87 -17.24 0.39
N GLY A 403 8.80 -18.20 1.30
CA GLY A 403 9.69 -18.26 2.47
C GLY A 403 9.43 -17.19 3.54
N THR A 404 8.37 -16.40 3.39
CA THR A 404 7.89 -15.47 4.43
C THR A 404 6.81 -16.11 5.30
N ALA A 405 6.41 -15.46 6.40
CA ALA A 405 5.28 -15.89 7.21
C ALA A 405 3.94 -15.88 6.45
N CYS A 406 3.88 -15.23 5.29
CA CYS A 406 2.70 -15.13 4.44
C CYS A 406 2.58 -16.32 3.47
N ASP A 407 3.63 -17.15 3.33
CA ASP A 407 3.60 -18.33 2.47
C ASP A 407 2.67 -19.40 3.06
N SER A 408 1.76 -19.92 2.24
CA SER A 408 0.88 -21.05 2.59
C SER A 408 1.67 -22.32 2.91
N LYS A 409 2.85 -22.46 2.33
CA LYS A 409 3.74 -23.61 2.50
C LYS A 409 4.87 -23.17 3.40
N ILE A 410 4.72 -23.37 4.71
CA ILE A 410 5.84 -23.25 5.64
C ILE A 410 6.88 -24.30 5.20
N LYS A 411 7.89 -23.88 4.43
CA LYS A 411 9.05 -24.73 4.13
C LYS A 411 9.88 -24.77 5.41
N TYR A 412 9.70 -25.82 6.20
CA TYR A 412 10.60 -26.10 7.32
C TYR A 412 12.03 -26.15 6.78
N ASN A 413 12.88 -25.24 7.23
CA ASN A 413 14.30 -25.30 6.95
C ASN A 413 14.86 -26.51 7.69
N HIS A 414 15.07 -27.62 6.98
CA HIS A 414 15.57 -28.87 7.54
C HIS A 414 16.87 -28.69 8.33
N THR A 415 17.70 -27.72 7.96
CA THR A 415 18.95 -27.40 8.65
C THR A 415 18.73 -26.81 10.05
N ILE A 416 17.65 -26.03 10.24
CA ILE A 416 17.29 -25.45 11.54
C ILE A 416 16.66 -26.53 12.43
N MET A 417 15.80 -27.39 11.88
CA MET A 417 15.24 -28.52 12.63
C MET A 417 16.32 -29.49 13.08
N MET A 418 17.30 -29.80 12.22
CA MET A 418 18.44 -30.66 12.58
C MET A 418 19.31 -30.07 13.70
N ASN A 419 19.47 -28.75 13.77
CA ASN A 419 20.21 -28.10 14.87
C ASN A 419 19.42 -28.08 16.19
N ILE A 420 18.08 -28.01 16.13
CA ILE A 420 17.21 -28.10 17.31
C ILE A 420 17.14 -29.55 17.82
N THR A 421 17.10 -30.54 16.94
CA THR A 421 17.09 -31.97 17.31
C THR A 421 18.48 -32.57 17.56
N GLY A 422 19.55 -31.89 17.10
CA GLY A 422 20.93 -32.32 17.28
C GLY A 422 21.50 -32.02 18.67
N ASN A 423 20.88 -31.10 19.41
CA ASN A 423 21.38 -30.67 20.73
C ASN A 423 20.72 -31.38 21.92
N SER A 424 19.91 -32.42 21.68
CA SER A 424 19.25 -33.22 22.74
C SER A 424 19.79 -34.66 22.87
N ARG A 425 20.88 -35.02 22.19
CA ARG A 425 21.59 -36.29 22.45
C ARG A 425 22.66 -36.10 23.52
N GLY A 426 22.22 -36.09 24.77
CA GLY A 426 23.11 -35.97 25.92
C GLY A 426 22.45 -36.18 27.28
N VAL A 427 21.44 -37.05 27.41
CA VAL A 427 21.00 -37.53 28.73
C VAL A 427 20.81 -39.05 28.65
N ASN A 428 21.80 -39.78 29.17
CA ASN A 428 21.67 -41.20 29.47
C ASN A 428 20.74 -41.36 30.67
N MET A 429 19.61 -42.05 30.51
CA MET A 429 18.91 -42.69 31.63
C MET A 429 18.78 -44.18 31.35
N THR A 430 19.59 -44.96 32.06
CA THR A 430 19.41 -46.39 32.31
C THR A 430 18.36 -46.57 33.41
N GLY A 431 17.33 -47.41 33.20
CA GLY A 431 16.53 -47.91 34.33
C GLY A 431 15.10 -48.37 34.05
N SER A 432 14.96 -49.69 33.86
CA SER A 432 13.83 -50.59 34.17
C SER A 432 12.38 -50.31 33.70
N THR A 433 11.86 -51.38 33.11
CA THR A 433 10.49 -51.79 32.79
C THR A 433 9.42 -51.57 33.88
N GLY A 434 8.22 -51.16 33.46
CA GLY A 434 6.97 -51.30 34.23
C GLY A 434 5.78 -50.66 33.50
N ALA A 435 4.76 -51.46 33.16
CA ALA A 435 3.55 -51.02 32.48
C ALA A 435 2.56 -50.32 33.44
N MET A 436 1.91 -49.22 33.00
CA MET A 436 0.56 -48.83 33.46
C MET A 436 -0.06 -47.70 32.60
N SER A 437 -1.38 -47.57 32.73
CA SER A 437 -2.39 -47.03 31.82
C SER A 437 -2.54 -45.49 31.70
N LEU A 438 -3.33 -45.07 30.69
CA LEU A 438 -3.89 -43.74 30.48
C LEU A 438 -4.50 -43.10 31.75
N ASN A 439 -4.06 -41.88 32.12
CA ASN A 439 -4.86 -40.64 32.21
C ASN A 439 -4.13 -39.55 33.04
N MET A 440 -4.41 -38.28 32.69
CA MET A 440 -4.11 -37.02 33.41
C MET A 440 -2.64 -36.57 33.56
N MET A 441 -2.31 -35.42 32.94
CA MET A 441 -1.84 -34.24 33.70
C MET A 441 -1.81 -32.98 32.83
N TYR A 442 -2.80 -32.11 33.04
CA TYR A 442 -2.56 -30.66 33.05
C TYR A 442 -1.65 -30.32 34.23
N ILE A 443 -0.97 -29.17 34.13
CA ILE A 443 -0.25 -28.43 35.19
C ILE A 443 1.24 -28.78 35.34
N THR A 444 2.06 -27.82 34.90
CA THR A 444 3.37 -27.32 35.41
C THR A 444 4.09 -26.79 34.15
N ILE A 445 4.56 -25.54 34.04
CA ILE A 445 5.39 -24.78 34.96
C ILE A 445 5.05 -23.29 34.78
N GLY A 446 4.28 -22.74 35.71
CA GLY A 446 4.46 -21.37 36.17
C GLY A 446 5.27 -21.45 37.45
N ALA A 447 6.56 -21.16 37.38
CA ALA A 447 7.44 -20.80 38.50
C ALA A 447 8.90 -20.77 38.01
N LEU A 448 9.34 -19.65 37.44
CA LEU A 448 10.67 -19.11 37.71
C LEU A 448 10.72 -17.63 37.31
N LEU A 449 9.91 -16.85 38.03
CA LEU A 449 10.16 -15.42 38.21
C LEU A 449 11.19 -15.28 39.34
N LEU A 450 12.02 -14.24 39.23
CA LEU A 450 12.91 -13.67 40.25
C LEU A 450 14.27 -14.36 40.39
N LEU A 451 15.26 -13.80 39.69
CA LEU A 451 16.57 -13.43 40.23
C LEU A 451 17.37 -12.79 39.10
N LEU A 452 17.44 -11.46 39.09
CA LEU A 452 18.60 -10.63 38.72
C LEU A 452 18.17 -9.15 38.63
N SER A 453 17.88 -8.58 39.81
CA SER A 453 18.07 -7.16 40.08
C SER A 453 19.18 -7.05 41.12
N SER A 454 20.38 -6.69 40.70
CA SER A 454 21.46 -6.01 41.46
C SER A 454 22.85 -6.39 40.92
N ARG A 455 23.35 -5.60 39.96
CA ARG A 455 24.59 -4.82 40.09
C ARG A 455 24.77 -3.93 38.88
#